data_AF-A0A202BDI6-F1
#
_entry.id   AF-A0A202BDI6-F1
#
_cell.length_a   1.000
_cell.length_b   1.000
_cell.length_c   1.000
_cell.angle_alpha   90.00
_cell.angle_beta   90.00
_cell.angle_gamma   90.00
#
_symmetry.space_group_name_H-M   'P 1'
#
loop_
_entity.id
_entity.type
_entity.pdbx_description
1 polymer ?
#
loop_
_entity_poly.entity_id
_entity_poly.type
_entity_poly.pdbx_seq_one_letter_code
_entity_poly.pdbx_strand_id
1 'polypeptide(L)'
;MKTRLLLLLLSALSLPALAAPSCRDVAAKVNQQASRQLDAAELGDVLQSLGRDGRLPGKFVTKRQAQAAGWKPGRDLWSVAGLQGKSMGGDRFGNYEKRLPPGQWQEADLSYKGGKRGAKRLLFSRQGQRFVTVDHYNSFIEVPPCQ
;
A
#
# COMPACT_ATOMS: atom_id res chain seq x y z
N MET A 1 0.26 68.17 21.59
CA MET A 1 0.37 67.07 20.60
C MET A 1 0.99 65.86 21.29
N LYS A 2 0.23 64.79 21.56
CA LYS A 2 0.72 63.56 22.20
C LYS A 2 0.49 62.40 21.23
N THR A 3 1.55 61.97 20.56
CA THR A 3 1.55 60.85 19.61
C THR A 3 1.54 59.54 20.41
N ARG A 4 0.45 58.76 20.33
CA ARG A 4 0.38 57.42 20.92
C ARG A 4 1.02 56.42 19.96
N LEU A 5 2.15 55.85 20.34
CA LEU A 5 2.81 54.77 19.61
C LEU A 5 2.05 53.47 19.90
N LEU A 6 1.31 52.97 18.92
CA LEU A 6 0.61 51.68 19.00
C LEU A 6 1.62 50.57 18.68
N LEU A 7 2.08 49.81 19.68
CA LEU A 7 2.81 48.56 19.44
C LEU A 7 1.82 47.48 19.00
N LEU A 8 1.85 47.13 17.72
CA LEU A 8 1.19 45.96 17.16
C LEU A 8 2.01 44.71 17.52
N LEU A 9 1.59 43.99 18.55
CA LEU A 9 2.07 42.65 18.87
C LEU A 9 1.54 41.67 17.80
N LEU A 10 2.37 41.34 16.81
CA LEU A 10 2.12 40.20 15.92
C LEU A 10 2.33 38.90 16.71
N SER A 11 1.25 38.35 17.26
CA SER A 11 1.22 36.97 17.75
C SER A 11 1.23 36.02 16.56
N ALA A 12 2.38 35.38 16.31
CA ALA A 12 2.47 34.30 15.33
C ALA A 12 1.65 33.09 15.81
N LEU A 13 0.46 32.89 15.24
CA LEU A 13 -0.28 31.63 15.42
C LEU A 13 0.48 30.52 14.68
N SER A 14 1.26 29.74 15.42
CA SER A 14 1.83 28.49 14.94
C SER A 14 0.69 27.49 14.72
N LEU A 15 0.26 27.31 13.47
CA LEU A 15 -0.63 26.22 13.10
C LEU A 15 0.07 24.89 13.43
N PRO A 16 -0.52 24.02 14.26
CA PRO A 16 0.07 22.72 14.51
C PRO A 16 0.10 21.95 13.18
N ALA A 17 1.28 21.50 12.77
CA ALA A 17 1.41 20.56 11.68
C ALA A 17 0.62 19.30 12.07
N LEU A 18 -0.50 19.03 11.37
CA LEU A 18 -1.25 17.80 11.56
C LEU A 18 -0.31 16.65 11.22
N ALA A 19 0.07 15.87 12.23
CA ALA A 19 0.87 14.66 12.04
C ALA A 19 0.11 13.72 11.08
N ALA A 20 0.83 13.11 10.15
CA ALA A 20 0.24 12.14 9.24
C ALA A 20 -0.43 10.99 10.05
N PRO A 21 -1.56 10.44 9.57
CA PRO A 21 -2.22 9.33 10.27
C PRO A 21 -1.32 8.10 10.28
N SER A 22 -1.49 7.24 11.29
CA SER A 22 -0.73 6.00 11.36
C SER A 22 -1.06 5.07 10.18
N CYS A 23 -0.07 4.33 9.68
CA CYS A 23 -0.34 3.35 8.61
C CYS A 23 -1.34 2.25 9.02
N ARG A 24 -1.44 1.94 10.31
CA ARG A 24 -2.45 1.05 10.86
C ARG A 24 -3.87 1.63 10.72
N ASP A 25 -4.06 2.91 11.03
CA ASP A 25 -5.37 3.56 10.94
C ASP A 25 -5.81 3.73 9.49
N VAL A 26 -4.88 4.08 8.59
CA VAL A 26 -5.15 4.14 7.16
C VAL A 26 -5.55 2.76 6.63
N ALA A 27 -4.82 1.70 6.99
CA ALA A 27 -5.16 0.34 6.59
C ALA A 27 -6.53 -0.10 7.12
N ALA A 28 -6.88 0.26 8.36
CA ALA A 28 -8.20 -0.03 8.92
C ALA A 28 -9.33 0.66 8.14
N LYS A 29 -9.17 1.94 7.78
CA LYS A 29 -10.14 2.70 6.98
C LYS A 29 -10.29 2.14 5.57
N VAL A 30 -9.19 1.84 4.89
CA VAL A 30 -9.21 1.21 3.56
C VAL A 30 -9.91 -0.15 3.64
N ASN A 31 -9.65 -0.94 4.68
CA ASN A 31 -10.33 -2.21 4.85
C ASN A 31 -11.84 -2.05 5.08
N GLN A 32 -12.28 -1.01 5.81
CA GLN A 32 -13.71 -0.70 5.94
C GLN A 32 -14.35 -0.40 4.59
N GLN A 33 -13.70 0.41 3.75
CA GLN A 33 -14.16 0.72 2.39
C GLN A 33 -14.17 -0.52 1.49
N ALA A 34 -13.23 -1.45 1.71
CA ALA A 34 -13.15 -2.72 1.00
C ALA A 34 -14.12 -3.79 1.54
N SER A 35 -15.17 -3.40 2.26
CA SER A 35 -16.13 -4.32 2.90
C SER A 35 -15.48 -5.37 3.80
N ARG A 36 -14.41 -4.97 4.51
CA ARG A 36 -13.62 -5.79 5.46
C ARG A 36 -13.01 -7.04 4.84
N GLN A 37 -12.74 -7.02 3.53
CA GLN A 37 -12.17 -8.16 2.83
C GLN A 37 -10.66 -8.32 3.00
N LEU A 38 -9.95 -7.35 3.57
CA LEU A 38 -8.49 -7.37 3.72
C LEU A 38 -8.08 -7.78 5.15
N ASP A 39 -6.86 -8.31 5.24
CA ASP A 39 -6.07 -8.37 6.46
C ASP A 39 -5.48 -6.97 6.72
N ALA A 40 -6.13 -6.19 7.59
CA ALA A 40 -5.76 -4.79 7.83
C ALA A 40 -4.40 -4.64 8.52
N ALA A 41 -4.00 -5.64 9.33
CA ALA A 41 -2.68 -5.63 9.96
C ALA A 41 -1.59 -5.80 8.90
N GLU A 42 -1.74 -6.78 8.01
CA GLU A 42 -0.83 -6.96 6.88
C GLU A 42 -0.75 -5.71 6.01
N LEU A 43 -1.89 -5.10 5.66
CA LEU A 43 -1.88 -3.88 4.85
C LEU A 43 -1.12 -2.74 5.57
N GLY A 44 -1.33 -2.57 6.88
CA GLY A 44 -0.61 -1.57 7.69
C GLY A 44 0.92 -1.77 7.63
N ASP A 45 1.38 -3.00 7.82
CA ASP A 45 2.81 -3.35 7.78
C ASP A 45 3.42 -3.09 6.39
N VAL A 46 2.68 -3.42 5.32
CA VAL A 46 3.11 -3.16 3.95
C VAL A 46 3.22 -1.66 3.68
N LEU A 47 2.22 -0.87 4.11
CA LEU A 47 2.23 0.58 3.94
C LEU A 47 3.38 1.24 4.70
N GLN A 48 3.65 0.78 5.92
CA GLN A 48 4.76 1.28 6.73
C GLN A 48 6.11 0.95 6.07
N SER A 49 6.30 -0.29 5.60
CA SER A 49 7.53 -0.71 4.91
C SER A 49 7.78 0.15 3.65
N LEU A 50 6.74 0.32 2.82
CA LEU A 50 6.83 1.17 1.62
C LEU A 50 7.12 2.64 1.96
N GLY A 51 6.54 3.17 3.04
CA GLY A 51 6.81 4.53 3.50
C GLY A 51 8.24 4.75 3.97
N ARG A 52 8.88 3.72 4.54
CA ARG A 52 10.25 3.83 5.09
C ARG A 52 11.34 3.78 4.03
N ASP A 53 11.26 2.83 3.09
CA ASP A 53 12.34 2.60 2.13
C ASP A 53 11.86 2.29 0.70
N GLY A 54 10.55 2.38 0.45
CA GLY A 54 9.96 2.07 -0.85
C GLY A 54 9.93 0.58 -1.20
N ARG A 55 10.13 -0.32 -0.22
CA ARG A 55 10.19 -1.77 -0.45
C ARG A 55 9.07 -2.52 0.25
N LEU A 56 8.64 -3.61 -0.38
CA LEU A 56 7.72 -4.58 0.23
C LEU A 56 8.41 -5.33 1.38
N PRO A 57 7.66 -5.74 2.41
CA PRO A 57 8.18 -6.63 3.46
C PRO A 57 8.76 -7.95 2.89
N GLY A 58 9.70 -8.58 3.60
CA GLY A 58 10.41 -9.79 3.13
C GLY A 58 9.55 -11.04 2.90
N LYS A 59 8.26 -11.00 3.23
CA LYS A 59 7.30 -12.06 2.90
C LYS A 59 6.90 -12.09 1.42
N PHE A 60 7.16 -11.01 0.67
CA PHE A 60 6.81 -10.92 -0.74
C PHE A 60 7.93 -11.48 -1.63
N VAL A 61 7.55 -12.19 -2.68
CA VAL A 61 8.44 -12.65 -3.74
C VAL A 61 7.85 -12.31 -5.10
N THR A 62 8.71 -11.93 -6.03
CA THR A 62 8.30 -11.74 -7.43
C THR A 62 7.97 -13.08 -8.08
N LYS A 63 7.20 -13.06 -9.18
CA LYS A 63 6.93 -14.27 -10.00
C LYS A 63 8.22 -14.95 -10.42
N ARG A 64 9.24 -14.18 -10.81
CA ARG A 64 10.56 -14.72 -11.19
C ARG A 64 11.24 -15.46 -10.04
N GLN A 65 11.26 -14.87 -8.84
CA GLN A 65 11.84 -15.52 -7.66
C GLN A 65 11.07 -16.78 -7.27
N ALA A 66 9.73 -16.73 -7.32
CA ALA A 66 8.89 -17.89 -7.05
C ALA A 66 9.17 -19.02 -8.07
N GLN A 67 9.25 -18.69 -9.36
CA GLN A 67 9.58 -19.65 -10.41
C GLN A 67 10.97 -20.25 -10.25
N ALA A 68 11.97 -19.45 -9.89
CA ALA A 68 13.32 -19.92 -9.60
C ALA A 68 13.36 -20.90 -8.41
N ALA A 69 12.46 -20.73 -7.45
CA ALA A 69 12.27 -21.67 -6.33
C ALA A 69 11.41 -22.90 -6.67
N GLY A 70 10.96 -23.05 -7.93
CA GLY A 70 10.20 -24.21 -8.41
C GLY A 70 8.69 -24.02 -8.50
N TRP A 71 8.15 -22.82 -8.20
CA TRP A 71 6.73 -22.55 -8.38
C TRP A 71 6.34 -22.48 -9.87
N LYS A 72 5.15 -22.95 -10.20
CA LYS A 72 4.57 -22.88 -11.55
C LYS A 72 3.27 -22.08 -11.55
N PRO A 73 2.99 -21.26 -12.57
CA PRO A 73 1.73 -20.53 -12.70
C PRO A 73 0.50 -21.42 -12.52
N GLY A 74 -0.50 -20.92 -11.78
CA GLY A 74 -1.73 -21.65 -11.48
C GLY A 74 -1.64 -22.64 -10.32
N ARG A 75 -0.43 -22.94 -9.81
CA ARG A 75 -0.23 -23.75 -8.60
C ARG A 75 -0.26 -22.88 -7.35
N ASP A 76 -0.58 -23.52 -6.24
CA ASP A 76 -0.43 -22.95 -4.91
C ASP A 76 1.03 -22.55 -4.66
N LEU A 77 1.26 -21.30 -4.25
CA LEU A 77 2.59 -20.81 -3.92
C LEU A 77 3.18 -21.59 -2.74
N TRP A 78 2.35 -21.93 -1.74
CA TRP A 78 2.78 -22.62 -0.53
C TRP A 78 3.00 -24.12 -0.75
N SER A 79 2.72 -24.65 -1.94
CA SER A 79 3.11 -26.03 -2.29
C SER A 79 4.63 -26.19 -2.50
N VAL A 80 5.36 -25.08 -2.60
CA VAL A 80 6.82 -25.05 -2.62
C VAL A 80 7.31 -24.77 -1.21
N ALA A 81 8.06 -25.71 -0.61
CA ALA A 81 8.47 -25.64 0.80
C ALA A 81 9.16 -24.30 1.17
N GLY A 82 10.06 -23.80 0.31
CA GLY A 82 10.75 -22.51 0.54
C GLY A 82 9.88 -21.26 0.40
N LEU A 83 8.62 -21.41 -0.04
CA LEU A 83 7.67 -20.31 -0.26
C LEU A 83 6.45 -20.37 0.66
N GLN A 84 6.41 -21.30 1.62
CA GLN A 84 5.33 -21.38 2.60
C GLN A 84 5.25 -20.07 3.42
N GLY A 85 4.04 -19.52 3.56
CA GLY A 85 3.80 -18.24 4.25
C GLY A 85 4.13 -16.99 3.43
N LYS A 86 4.70 -17.13 2.23
CA LYS A 86 5.02 -16.00 1.33
C LYS A 86 3.82 -15.56 0.49
N SER A 87 3.91 -14.37 -0.09
CA SER A 87 2.93 -13.82 -1.05
C SER A 87 3.63 -13.38 -2.34
N MET A 88 2.90 -13.33 -3.45
CA MET A 88 3.41 -12.76 -4.70
C MET A 88 3.46 -11.23 -4.60
N GLY A 89 4.54 -10.58 -5.04
CA GLY A 89 4.56 -9.12 -5.12
C GLY A 89 5.88 -8.51 -5.60
N GLY A 90 5.80 -7.27 -6.08
CA GLY A 90 6.92 -6.49 -6.64
C GLY A 90 7.03 -6.57 -8.16
N ASP A 91 6.17 -7.34 -8.82
CA ASP A 91 6.11 -7.37 -10.28
C ASP A 91 5.44 -6.09 -10.83
N ARG A 92 5.79 -5.71 -12.06
CA ARG A 92 5.19 -4.56 -12.76
C ARG A 92 3.71 -4.80 -13.01
N PHE A 93 2.88 -3.82 -12.64
CA PHE A 93 1.49 -3.72 -13.06
C PHE A 93 1.38 -2.86 -14.32
N GLY A 94 0.76 -3.39 -15.38
CA GLY A 94 0.76 -2.75 -16.69
C GLY A 94 -0.18 -1.56 -16.85
N ASN A 95 -1.22 -1.45 -16.02
CA ASN A 95 -2.29 -0.46 -16.13
C ASN A 95 -2.87 -0.34 -17.57
N TYR A 96 -3.05 -1.47 -18.26
CA TYR A 96 -3.48 -1.50 -19.67
C TYR A 96 -4.88 -0.91 -19.88
N GLU A 97 -5.76 -1.08 -18.89
CA GLU A 97 -7.13 -0.54 -18.89
C GLU A 97 -7.18 0.94 -18.46
N LYS A 98 -6.04 1.54 -18.10
CA LYS A 98 -5.90 2.96 -17.72
C LYS A 98 -6.85 3.39 -16.60
N ARG A 99 -7.19 2.48 -15.68
CA ARG A 99 -8.03 2.75 -14.51
C ARG A 99 -7.27 3.48 -13.40
N LEU A 100 -5.93 3.42 -13.42
CA LEU A 100 -5.07 4.25 -12.57
C LEU A 100 -4.46 5.40 -13.39
N PRO A 101 -4.00 6.48 -12.74
CA PRO A 101 -3.21 7.51 -13.40
C PRO A 101 -1.98 6.92 -14.12
N PRO A 102 -1.49 7.56 -15.20
CA PRO A 102 -0.26 7.16 -15.86
C PRO A 102 0.91 7.08 -14.87
N GLY A 103 1.69 6.01 -14.92
CA GLY A 103 2.80 5.83 -13.98
C GLY A 103 3.45 4.45 -14.06
N GLN A 104 4.57 4.31 -13.36
CA GLN A 104 5.24 3.03 -13.17
C GLN A 104 4.70 2.36 -11.91
N TRP A 105 3.82 1.38 -12.12
CA TRP A 105 3.12 0.67 -11.07
C TRP A 105 3.73 -0.70 -10.82
N GLN A 106 3.74 -1.10 -9.55
CA GLN A 106 4.00 -2.47 -9.09
C GLN A 106 2.77 -2.98 -8.35
N GLU A 107 2.65 -4.30 -8.25
CA GLU A 107 1.55 -4.96 -7.54
C GLU A 107 2.04 -5.95 -6.47
N ALA A 108 1.22 -6.17 -5.45
CA ALA A 108 1.45 -7.17 -4.41
C ALA A 108 0.14 -7.82 -3.96
N ASP A 109 0.16 -9.15 -3.79
CA ASP A 109 -0.98 -9.95 -3.31
C ASP A 109 -1.25 -9.66 -1.83
N LEU A 110 -2.48 -9.24 -1.53
CA LEU A 110 -2.93 -9.05 -0.15
C LEU A 110 -3.75 -10.24 0.32
N SER A 111 -3.66 -10.50 1.61
CA SER A 111 -4.49 -11.46 2.36
C SER A 111 -4.44 -12.87 1.80
N TYR A 112 -3.32 -13.24 1.18
CA TYR A 112 -3.07 -14.58 0.66
C TYR A 112 -2.77 -15.56 1.81
N LYS A 113 -3.43 -16.71 1.81
CA LYS A 113 -3.34 -17.73 2.86
C LYS A 113 -3.14 -19.15 2.26
N GLY A 114 -2.43 -19.24 1.14
CA GLY A 114 -2.25 -20.48 0.38
C GLY A 114 -3.36 -20.75 -0.64
N GLY A 115 -3.22 -21.81 -1.43
CA GLY A 115 -4.14 -22.17 -2.50
C GLY A 115 -4.03 -21.28 -3.74
N LYS A 116 -5.13 -21.13 -4.48
CA LYS A 116 -5.20 -20.24 -5.64
C LYS A 116 -5.07 -18.78 -5.20
N ARG A 117 -4.33 -17.97 -5.97
CA ARG A 117 -4.19 -16.52 -5.72
C ARG A 117 -5.57 -15.85 -5.81
N GLY A 118 -5.93 -15.09 -4.77
CA GLY A 118 -7.21 -14.36 -4.71
C GLY A 118 -7.21 -13.07 -5.51
N ALA A 119 -8.25 -12.25 -5.32
CA ALA A 119 -8.51 -11.00 -6.04
C ALA A 119 -7.76 -9.76 -5.54
N LYS A 120 -7.27 -9.82 -4.30
CA LYS A 120 -6.89 -8.64 -3.51
C LYS A 120 -5.46 -8.21 -3.80
N ARG A 121 -5.24 -6.94 -4.14
CA ARG A 121 -3.91 -6.42 -4.47
C ARG A 121 -3.70 -5.02 -3.92
N LEU A 122 -2.47 -4.74 -3.50
CA LEU A 122 -1.93 -3.39 -3.41
C LEU A 122 -1.26 -3.04 -4.73
N LEU A 123 -1.51 -1.85 -5.23
CA LEU A 123 -0.85 -1.23 -6.37
C LEU A 123 -0.08 -0.02 -5.83
N PHE A 124 1.21 0.08 -6.13
CA PHE A 124 2.04 1.15 -5.60
C PHE A 124 3.02 1.68 -6.65
N SER A 125 3.25 2.99 -6.63
CA SER A 125 4.22 3.68 -7.50
C SER A 125 5.45 4.11 -6.71
N ARG A 126 6.55 4.37 -7.42
CA ARG A 126 7.76 4.94 -6.81
C ARG A 126 7.55 6.35 -6.27
N GLN A 127 6.50 7.04 -6.71
CA GLN A 127 6.13 8.38 -6.27
C GLN A 127 5.25 8.36 -5.00
N GLY A 128 5.02 7.18 -4.41
CA GLY A 128 4.28 7.02 -3.16
C GLY A 128 2.76 6.92 -3.33
N GLN A 129 2.24 6.99 -4.55
CA GLN A 129 0.83 6.76 -4.85
C GLN A 129 0.49 5.28 -4.65
N ARG A 130 -0.68 5.02 -4.08
CA ARG A 130 -1.09 3.68 -3.66
C ARG A 130 -2.59 3.47 -3.87
N PHE A 131 -2.96 2.29 -4.35
CA PHE A 131 -4.36 1.87 -4.53
C PHE A 131 -4.53 0.42 -4.10
N VAL A 132 -5.72 0.07 -3.62
CA VAL A 132 -6.11 -1.31 -3.34
C VAL A 132 -7.26 -1.71 -4.25
N THR A 133 -7.21 -2.94 -4.78
CA THR A 133 -8.36 -3.60 -5.38
C THR A 133 -8.69 -4.86 -4.58
N VAL A 134 -9.98 -5.19 -4.48
CA VAL A 134 -10.47 -6.44 -3.87
C VAL A 134 -11.28 -7.30 -4.83
N ASP A 135 -11.35 -6.89 -6.10
CA ASP A 135 -12.26 -7.44 -7.11
C ASP A 135 -11.55 -7.72 -8.45
N HIS A 136 -10.27 -8.12 -8.40
CA HIS A 136 -9.45 -8.42 -9.56
C HIS A 136 -9.29 -7.22 -10.51
N TYR A 137 -8.88 -6.07 -9.95
CA TYR A 137 -8.57 -4.84 -10.70
C TYR A 137 -9.79 -4.15 -11.35
N ASN A 138 -11.02 -4.54 -10.99
CA ASN A 138 -12.23 -3.92 -11.52
C ASN A 138 -12.50 -2.55 -10.88
N SER A 139 -12.24 -2.41 -9.58
CA SER A 139 -12.31 -1.13 -8.88
C SER A 139 -11.09 -0.92 -7.98
N PHE A 140 -10.84 0.34 -7.64
CA PHE A 140 -9.70 0.75 -6.84
C PHE A 140 -10.14 1.70 -5.73
N ILE A 141 -9.60 1.46 -4.54
CA ILE A 141 -9.68 2.35 -3.39
C ILE A 141 -8.33 3.04 -3.28
N GLU A 142 -8.30 4.37 -3.32
CA GLU A 142 -7.08 5.12 -3.07
C GLU A 142 -6.62 4.95 -1.62
N VAL A 143 -5.32 4.74 -1.44
CA VAL A 143 -4.72 4.64 -0.12
C VAL A 143 -3.95 5.92 0.17
N PRO A 144 -4.41 6.75 1.14
CA PRO A 144 -3.74 8.00 1.46
C PRO A 144 -2.35 7.75 2.09
N PRO A 145 -1.45 8.75 2.07
CA PRO A 145 -0.19 8.70 2.80
C PRO A 145 -0.38 8.47 4.31
N CYS A 146 0.60 7.80 4.92
CA CYS A 146 0.62 7.48 6.35
C CYS A 146 2.07 7.37 6.83
N GLN A 147 2.27 7.43 8.14
CA GLN A 147 3.57 7.27 8.81
C GLN A 147 3.49 6.27 9.97
#